data_AF-A0A848TY27-F1
#
_entry.id   AF-A0A848TY27-F1
#
_cell.length_a   1.000
_cell.length_b   1.000
_cell.length_c   1.000
_cell.angle_alpha   90.00
_cell.angle_beta   90.00
_cell.angle_gamma   90.00
#
_symmetry.space_group_name_H-M   'P 1'
#
loop_
_entity.id
_entity.type
_entity.pdbx_description
1 polymer ?
#
loop_
_entity_poly.entity_id
_entity_poly.type
_entity_poly.pdbx_seq_one_letter_code
_entity_poly.pdbx_strand_id
1 'polypeptide(L)'
;RSIEERRVRLTENNLIFATNYSFSKNNQNGITDNSFHRFRFKVESAGNLLSALSYIVPFNQNANGNLLVFSVPYSQYIKTEFDYSKYWDLRRSNVLAFRSFFGIAIPYGNSDNIPFVRSYFAGGSNDNRAWSPYSLGPGRTKEINDFNEANLKIAFNLEYRFPVVGSLKGALFADAGNIWNVFDSEEDPEKTFNGFESLADIALGTGFGIRYDFTYFLIRVDLGFKTYNPAEEISKRWFRDYNFANSVLQIGINYPF
;
A
#
# COMPACT_ATOMS: atom_id res chain seq x y z
N ARG A 1 -9.81 17.19 -15.24
CA ARG A 1 -9.80 15.77 -15.63
C ARG A 1 -10.79 15.04 -14.74
N SER A 2 -11.64 14.22 -15.35
CA SER A 2 -13.07 14.09 -15.00
C SER A 2 -13.34 12.84 -14.17
N ILE A 3 -14.36 12.91 -13.29
CA ILE A 3 -15.00 11.76 -12.63
C ILE A 3 -15.29 10.62 -13.64
N GLU A 4 -15.54 10.98 -14.91
CA GLU A 4 -15.78 10.03 -15.99
C GLU A 4 -14.56 9.15 -16.33
N GLU A 5 -13.34 9.70 -16.38
CA GLU A 5 -12.12 8.92 -16.66
C GLU A 5 -11.91 7.85 -15.57
N ARG A 6 -12.21 8.18 -14.32
CA ARG A 6 -12.14 7.23 -13.20
C ARG A 6 -13.26 6.21 -13.21
N ARG A 7 -14.48 6.62 -13.54
CA ARG A 7 -15.62 5.71 -13.67
C ARG A 7 -15.32 4.64 -14.73
N VAL A 8 -14.76 5.04 -15.87
CA VAL A 8 -14.33 4.11 -16.91
C VAL A 8 -13.32 3.11 -16.34
N ARG A 9 -12.25 3.58 -15.69
CA ARG A 9 -11.24 2.68 -15.10
C ARG A 9 -11.80 1.71 -14.05
N LEU A 10 -12.75 2.14 -13.22
CA LEU A 10 -13.36 1.30 -12.18
C LEU A 10 -14.37 0.28 -12.73
N THR A 11 -14.97 0.56 -13.89
CA THR A 11 -16.00 -0.29 -14.52
C THR A 11 -15.49 -1.08 -15.72
N GLU A 12 -14.23 -0.87 -16.09
CA GLU A 12 -13.61 -1.53 -17.23
C GLU A 12 -13.39 -3.03 -16.98
N ASN A 13 -13.86 -3.83 -17.92
CA ASN A 13 -13.54 -5.25 -17.94
C ASN A 13 -12.08 -5.42 -18.35
N ASN A 14 -11.29 -5.99 -17.45
CA ASN A 14 -9.87 -6.25 -17.66
C ASN A 14 -9.61 -7.76 -17.62
N LEU A 15 -9.05 -8.33 -18.68
CA LEU A 15 -8.57 -9.71 -18.65
C LEU A 15 -7.11 -9.75 -18.18
N ILE A 16 -6.89 -10.28 -16.98
CA ILE A 16 -5.55 -10.37 -16.39
C ILE A 16 -5.05 -11.81 -16.46
N PHE A 17 -4.25 -12.12 -17.48
CA PHE A 17 -3.53 -13.39 -17.55
C PHE A 17 -2.11 -13.20 -16.99
N ALA A 18 -1.92 -13.55 -15.71
CA ALA A 18 -0.69 -13.25 -14.98
C ALA A 18 0.06 -14.51 -14.52
N THR A 19 1.38 -14.46 -14.67
CA THR A 19 2.34 -15.39 -14.06
C THR A 19 3.05 -14.65 -12.93
N ASN A 20 3.18 -15.28 -11.77
CA ASN A 20 3.92 -14.69 -10.64
C ASN A 20 4.90 -15.68 -10.03
N TYR A 21 5.97 -15.13 -9.47
CA TYR A 21 6.95 -15.82 -8.64
C TYR A 21 7.04 -15.10 -7.30
N SER A 22 6.96 -15.86 -6.20
CA SER A 22 7.11 -15.32 -4.86
C SER A 22 8.17 -16.10 -4.10
N PHE A 23 9.12 -15.37 -3.52
CA PHE A 23 10.11 -15.89 -2.62
C PHE A 23 9.87 -15.31 -1.22
N SER A 24 9.75 -16.17 -0.22
CA SER A 24 9.58 -15.75 1.17
C SER A 24 10.56 -16.45 2.09
N LYS A 25 11.23 -15.68 2.95
CA LYS A 25 12.09 -16.17 4.02
C LYS A 25 11.54 -15.68 5.36
N ASN A 26 11.32 -16.62 6.29
CA ASN A 26 10.89 -16.33 7.65
C ASN A 26 11.75 -17.16 8.59
N ASN A 27 12.41 -16.53 9.55
CA ASN A 27 13.23 -17.23 10.55
C ASN A 27 12.57 -17.29 11.94
N GLN A 28 11.29 -16.92 12.04
CA GLN A 28 10.55 -16.97 13.29
C GLN A 28 10.47 -18.41 13.84
N ASN A 29 10.86 -18.58 15.09
CA ASN A 29 10.88 -19.87 15.77
C ASN A 29 9.74 -19.98 16.80
N GLY A 30 8.55 -20.38 16.33
CA GLY A 30 7.36 -20.51 17.17
C GLY A 30 6.59 -19.20 17.36
N ILE A 31 5.46 -19.26 18.06
CA ILE A 31 4.48 -18.16 18.15
C ILE A 31 4.95 -17.07 19.14
N THR A 32 5.76 -17.43 20.13
CA THR A 32 6.26 -16.53 21.17
C THR A 32 7.58 -15.83 20.81
N ASP A 33 8.17 -16.17 19.66
CA ASP A 33 9.40 -15.54 19.21
C ASP A 33 9.16 -14.08 18.82
N ASN A 34 9.81 -13.18 19.54
CA ASN A 34 9.76 -11.73 19.34
C ASN A 34 11.03 -11.17 18.67
N SER A 35 11.94 -12.03 18.21
CA SER A 35 13.22 -11.63 17.60
C SER A 35 13.45 -12.37 16.28
N PHE A 36 12.69 -11.98 15.27
CA PHE A 36 12.74 -12.59 13.94
C PHE A 36 12.74 -11.53 12.84
N HIS A 37 12.95 -11.97 11.61
CA HIS A 37 12.77 -11.19 10.41
C HIS A 37 11.99 -12.00 9.37
N ARG A 38 11.22 -11.28 8.57
CA ARG A 38 10.49 -11.81 7.44
C ARG A 38 10.86 -11.00 6.22
N PHE A 39 11.13 -11.68 5.13
CA PHE A 39 11.39 -11.08 3.84
C PHE A 39 10.49 -11.76 2.80
N ARG A 40 9.84 -10.96 1.97
CA ARG A 40 9.06 -11.41 0.82
C ARG A 40 9.44 -10.58 -0.39
N PHE A 41 9.80 -11.27 -1.45
CA PHE A 41 9.94 -10.73 -2.78
C PHE A 41 8.87 -11.35 -3.68
N LYS A 42 8.19 -10.53 -4.47
CA LYS A 42 7.24 -11.01 -5.47
C LYS A 42 7.48 -10.27 -6.78
N VAL A 43 7.50 -11.02 -7.87
CA VAL A 43 7.46 -10.47 -9.23
C VAL A 43 6.29 -11.13 -9.97
N GLU A 44 5.51 -10.32 -10.68
CA GLU A 44 4.34 -10.71 -11.44
C GLU A 44 4.42 -10.07 -12.81
N SER A 45 4.08 -10.83 -13.84
CA SER A 45 3.99 -10.35 -15.22
C SER A 45 2.66 -10.80 -15.80
N ALA A 46 1.94 -9.87 -16.41
CA ALA A 46 0.65 -10.12 -17.04
C ALA A 46 0.70 -9.85 -18.54
N GLY A 47 -0.12 -10.57 -19.32
CA GLY A 47 -0.34 -10.32 -20.74
C GLY A 47 0.75 -10.83 -21.68
N ASN A 48 1.96 -11.18 -21.19
CA ASN A 48 3.07 -11.62 -22.05
C ASN A 48 2.78 -12.90 -22.84
N LEU A 49 2.08 -13.88 -22.26
CA LEU A 49 1.69 -15.08 -23.01
C LEU A 49 0.68 -14.76 -24.10
N LEU A 50 -0.31 -13.91 -23.80
CA LEU A 50 -1.33 -13.51 -24.77
C LEU A 50 -0.71 -12.68 -25.92
N SER A 51 0.23 -11.80 -25.59
CA SER A 51 1.03 -11.05 -26.56
C SER A 51 1.90 -11.96 -27.44
N ALA A 52 2.49 -13.02 -26.88
CA ALA A 52 3.23 -14.01 -27.67
C ALA A 52 2.29 -14.79 -28.62
N LEU A 53 1.11 -15.17 -28.12
CA LEU A 53 0.10 -15.87 -28.91
C LEU A 53 -0.48 -15.00 -30.03
N SER A 54 -0.56 -13.68 -29.87
CA SER A 54 -1.09 -12.79 -30.91
C SER A 54 -0.24 -12.74 -32.18
N TYR A 55 1.03 -13.16 -32.11
CA TYR A 55 1.89 -13.32 -33.29
C TYR A 55 1.59 -14.60 -34.09
N ILE A 56 0.92 -15.58 -33.46
CA ILE A 56 0.59 -16.88 -34.07
C ILE A 56 -0.88 -16.90 -34.48
N VAL A 57 -1.76 -16.33 -33.64
CA VAL A 57 -3.21 -16.26 -33.84
C VAL A 57 -3.63 -14.79 -33.84
N PRO A 58 -4.22 -14.28 -34.94
CA PRO A 58 -4.62 -12.87 -35.00
C PRO A 58 -5.74 -12.57 -34.00
N PHE A 59 -5.52 -11.57 -33.15
CA PHE A 59 -6.53 -11.07 -32.20
C PHE A 59 -7.24 -9.84 -32.78
N ASN A 60 -8.52 -9.69 -32.45
CA ASN A 60 -9.27 -8.47 -32.77
C ASN A 60 -8.71 -7.28 -32.00
N GLN A 61 -8.90 -6.07 -32.51
CA GLN A 61 -8.52 -4.82 -31.85
C GLN A 61 -9.75 -3.96 -31.58
N ASN A 62 -9.71 -3.19 -30.50
CA ASN A 62 -10.70 -2.13 -30.26
C ASN A 62 -10.33 -0.84 -31.01
N ALA A 63 -11.15 0.21 -30.86
CA ALA A 63 -10.91 1.52 -31.46
C ALA A 63 -9.59 2.20 -31.01
N ASN A 64 -9.06 1.80 -29.85
CA ASN A 64 -7.83 2.34 -29.27
C ASN A 64 -6.59 1.51 -29.65
N GLY A 65 -6.76 0.46 -30.48
CA GLY A 65 -5.68 -0.43 -30.90
C GLY A 65 -5.29 -1.51 -29.90
N ASN A 66 -5.99 -1.65 -28.76
CA ASN A 66 -5.75 -2.73 -27.82
C ASN A 66 -6.25 -4.06 -28.39
N LEU A 67 -5.43 -5.09 -28.27
CA LEU A 67 -5.74 -6.47 -28.60
C LEU A 67 -6.74 -7.06 -27.61
N LEU A 68 -7.71 -7.80 -28.15
CA LEU A 68 -8.86 -8.34 -27.45
C LEU A 68 -8.79 -9.87 -27.37
N VAL A 69 -9.11 -10.41 -26.20
CA VAL A 69 -9.34 -11.84 -25.97
C VAL A 69 -10.72 -11.99 -25.33
N PHE A 70 -11.58 -12.82 -25.93
CA PHE A 70 -13.00 -12.89 -25.55
C PHE A 70 -13.72 -11.53 -25.56
N SER A 71 -13.36 -10.66 -26.52
CA SER A 71 -13.89 -9.29 -26.65
C SER A 71 -13.55 -8.35 -25.48
N VAL A 72 -12.56 -8.72 -24.67
CA VAL A 72 -12.07 -7.92 -23.53
C VAL A 72 -10.60 -7.56 -23.78
N PRO A 73 -10.18 -6.30 -23.58
CA PRO A 73 -8.76 -5.95 -23.63
C PRO A 73 -8.02 -6.65 -22.50
N TYR A 74 -6.92 -7.31 -22.81
CA TYR A 74 -6.09 -7.93 -21.78
C TYR A 74 -5.08 -6.95 -21.22
N SER A 75 -4.85 -7.02 -19.91
CA SER A 75 -3.90 -6.15 -19.24
C SER A 75 -2.47 -6.68 -19.40
N GLN A 76 -1.52 -5.79 -19.68
CA GLN A 76 -0.12 -6.13 -19.83
C GLN A 76 0.75 -5.21 -18.97
N TYR A 77 1.45 -5.81 -18.00
CA TYR A 77 2.26 -5.09 -17.02
C TYR A 77 3.30 -6.01 -16.36
N ILE A 78 4.28 -5.38 -15.70
CA ILE A 78 5.20 -6.02 -14.77
C ILE A 78 5.03 -5.39 -13.39
N LYS A 79 4.93 -6.21 -12.35
CA LYS A 79 4.72 -5.77 -10.97
C LYS A 79 5.75 -6.43 -10.06
N THR A 80 6.40 -5.63 -9.24
CA THR A 80 7.44 -6.08 -8.30
C THR A 80 7.15 -5.54 -6.92
N GLU A 81 7.23 -6.41 -5.91
CA GLU A 81 6.97 -6.10 -4.51
C GLU A 81 8.12 -6.61 -3.62
N PHE A 82 8.52 -5.77 -2.67
CA PHE A 82 9.47 -6.07 -1.60
C PHE A 82 8.81 -5.75 -0.27
N ASP A 83 8.69 -6.75 0.60
CA ASP A 83 8.18 -6.59 1.97
C ASP A 83 9.21 -7.16 2.94
N TYR A 84 9.66 -6.33 3.88
CA TYR A 84 10.59 -6.72 4.92
C TYR A 84 10.06 -6.30 6.27
N SER A 85 10.04 -7.23 7.22
CA SER A 85 9.67 -6.98 8.60
C SER A 85 10.78 -7.47 9.53
N LYS A 86 11.11 -6.68 10.55
CA LYS A 86 12.12 -7.02 11.55
C LYS A 86 11.58 -6.74 12.95
N TYR A 87 11.76 -7.72 13.81
CA TYR A 87 11.40 -7.67 15.21
C TYR A 87 12.67 -7.78 16.05
N TRP A 88 12.74 -6.94 17.08
CA TRP A 88 13.75 -6.98 18.10
C TRP A 88 13.08 -7.14 19.46
N ASP A 89 13.39 -8.25 20.11
CA ASP A 89 13.05 -8.45 21.52
C ASP A 89 14.03 -7.64 22.36
N LEU A 90 13.50 -6.62 23.04
CA LEU A 90 14.24 -5.75 23.94
C LEU A 90 14.09 -6.28 25.37
N ARG A 91 14.85 -5.70 26.31
CA ARG A 91 14.76 -6.11 27.72
C ARG A 91 13.36 -5.86 28.28
N ARG A 92 12.93 -6.68 29.25
CA ARG A 92 11.67 -6.52 30.00
C ARG A 92 10.40 -6.64 29.13
N SER A 93 10.39 -7.58 28.19
CA SER A 93 9.23 -7.87 27.32
C SER A 93 8.81 -6.72 26.40
N ASN A 94 9.73 -5.79 26.13
CA ASN A 94 9.52 -4.71 25.17
C ASN A 94 9.88 -5.23 23.77
N VAL A 95 9.13 -4.85 22.75
CA VAL A 95 9.39 -5.29 21.37
C VAL A 95 9.41 -4.07 20.48
N LEU A 96 10.48 -3.93 19.70
CA LEU A 96 10.51 -2.99 18.58
C LEU A 96 10.19 -3.77 17.31
N ALA A 97 9.21 -3.31 16.55
CA ALA A 97 8.77 -3.90 15.30
C ALA A 97 8.92 -2.87 14.18
N PHE A 98 9.57 -3.26 13.09
CA PHE A 98 9.73 -2.45 11.90
C PHE A 98 9.21 -3.21 10.68
N ARG A 99 8.56 -2.50 9.76
CA ARG A 99 8.22 -2.97 8.43
C ARG A 99 8.62 -1.94 7.39
N SER A 100 9.10 -2.40 6.25
CA SER A 100 9.24 -1.62 5.02
C SER A 100 8.57 -2.36 3.87
N PHE A 101 7.78 -1.65 3.09
CA PHE A 101 7.14 -2.13 1.88
C PHE A 101 7.48 -1.20 0.71
N PHE A 102 7.89 -1.79 -0.40
CA PHE A 102 8.06 -1.11 -1.67
C PHE A 102 7.37 -1.93 -2.75
N GLY A 103 6.56 -1.29 -3.57
CA GLY A 103 5.87 -1.95 -4.67
C GLY A 103 5.77 -1.03 -5.87
N ILE A 104 6.05 -1.56 -7.06
CA ILE A 104 5.92 -0.83 -8.33
C ILE A 104 5.26 -1.73 -9.38
N ALA A 105 4.36 -1.19 -10.18
CA ALA A 105 3.68 -1.86 -11.28
C ALA A 105 3.74 -0.98 -12.53
N ILE A 106 4.36 -1.46 -13.59
CA ILE A 106 4.59 -0.69 -14.82
C ILE A 106 3.74 -1.31 -15.94
N PRO A 107 2.72 -0.61 -16.46
CA PRO A 107 1.98 -1.04 -17.64
C PRO A 107 2.86 -0.91 -18.89
N TYR A 108 2.63 -1.78 -19.89
CA TYR A 108 3.30 -1.67 -21.19
C TYR A 108 2.53 -2.44 -22.27
N GLY A 109 2.83 -2.15 -23.55
CA GLY A 109 2.29 -2.89 -24.68
C GLY A 109 0.78 -2.67 -24.82
N ASN A 110 -0.01 -3.70 -24.47
CA ASN A 110 -1.46 -3.65 -24.61
C ASN A 110 -2.19 -2.79 -23.57
N SER A 111 -1.48 -2.17 -22.64
CA SER A 111 -2.05 -1.35 -21.56
C SER A 111 -1.18 -0.14 -21.25
N ASP A 112 -1.82 0.97 -20.91
CA ASP A 112 -1.23 2.23 -20.46
C ASP A 112 -1.46 2.50 -18.96
N ASN A 113 -2.25 1.64 -18.31
CA ASN A 113 -2.61 1.74 -16.90
C ASN A 113 -2.60 0.37 -16.21
N ILE A 114 -2.47 0.40 -14.88
CA ILE A 114 -2.64 -0.80 -14.05
C ILE A 114 -4.12 -0.97 -13.70
N PRO A 115 -4.69 -2.18 -13.85
CA PRO A 115 -6.05 -2.47 -13.40
C PRO A 115 -6.20 -2.22 -11.90
N PHE A 116 -7.33 -1.64 -11.48
CA PHE A 116 -7.60 -1.30 -10.07
C PHE A 116 -7.30 -2.45 -9.09
N VAL A 117 -7.66 -3.69 -9.43
CA VAL A 117 -7.43 -4.89 -8.61
C VAL A 117 -5.95 -5.30 -8.45
N ARG A 118 -5.05 -4.59 -9.15
CA ARG A 118 -3.60 -4.76 -9.12
C ARG A 118 -2.86 -3.50 -8.71
N SER A 119 -3.52 -2.35 -8.64
CA SER A 119 -3.00 -1.12 -8.07
C SER A 119 -2.73 -1.22 -6.57
N TYR A 120 -2.00 -0.24 -6.04
CA TYR A 120 -1.76 -0.08 -4.62
C TYR A 120 -2.68 0.99 -4.03
N PHE A 121 -2.97 0.84 -2.75
CA PHE A 121 -3.77 1.76 -1.95
C PHE A 121 -3.02 2.08 -0.66
N ALA A 122 -3.35 3.20 -0.02
CA ALA A 122 -2.76 3.56 1.26
C ALA A 122 -3.78 3.99 2.31
N GLY A 123 -3.38 3.82 3.58
CA GLY A 123 -4.19 4.04 4.76
C GLY A 123 -4.85 2.76 5.29
N GLY A 124 -5.28 2.81 6.55
CA GLY A 124 -5.93 1.70 7.24
C GLY A 124 -5.06 1.00 8.29
N SER A 125 -5.63 0.01 8.96
CA SER A 125 -5.05 -0.60 10.16
C SER A 125 -3.69 -1.30 9.94
N ASN A 126 -3.44 -1.85 8.76
CA ASN A 126 -2.19 -2.60 8.42
C ASN A 126 -1.21 -1.77 7.57
N ASP A 127 -1.43 -0.46 7.48
CA ASP A 127 -0.65 0.45 6.63
C ASP A 127 -0.39 1.75 7.41
N ASN A 128 -0.83 2.90 6.91
CA ASN A 128 -0.79 4.15 7.69
C ASN A 128 -2.06 4.31 8.53
N ARG A 129 -1.95 4.09 9.84
CA ARG A 129 -3.10 4.05 10.77
C ARG A 129 -3.79 5.40 10.99
N ALA A 130 -3.12 6.51 10.67
CA ALA A 130 -3.70 7.84 10.77
C ALA A 130 -4.61 8.22 9.60
N TRP A 131 -4.74 7.35 8.59
CA TRP A 131 -5.65 7.50 7.46
C TRP A 131 -6.66 6.36 7.43
N SER A 132 -7.86 6.66 6.94
CA SER A 132 -8.83 5.62 6.61
C SER A 132 -8.33 4.79 5.42
N PRO A 133 -8.77 3.53 5.26
CA PRO A 133 -8.44 2.75 4.07
C PRO A 133 -8.77 3.53 2.80
N TYR A 134 -7.87 3.49 1.81
CA TYR A 134 -8.02 4.14 0.50
C TYR A 134 -8.00 5.68 0.51
N SER A 135 -7.71 6.33 1.64
CA SER A 135 -7.78 7.80 1.74
C SER A 135 -6.45 8.54 1.63
N LEU A 136 -5.33 7.82 1.53
CA LEU A 136 -3.99 8.41 1.45
C LEU A 136 -3.43 8.36 0.02
N GLY A 137 -2.90 9.49 -0.44
CA GLY A 137 -2.33 9.68 -1.77
C GLY A 137 -3.40 9.83 -2.86
N PRO A 138 -3.02 9.76 -4.15
CA PRO A 138 -1.65 9.72 -4.64
C PRO A 138 -0.90 11.04 -4.45
N GLY A 139 0.38 10.97 -4.11
CA GLY A 139 1.24 12.13 -3.89
C GLY A 139 0.65 13.13 -2.90
N ARG A 140 0.50 14.38 -3.33
CA ARG A 140 -0.01 15.49 -2.49
C ARG A 140 -1.47 15.86 -2.77
N THR A 141 -2.22 14.97 -3.40
CA THR A 141 -3.60 15.28 -3.76
C THR A 141 -4.55 15.22 -2.57
N LYS A 142 -5.54 16.12 -2.57
CA LYS A 142 -6.61 16.19 -1.57
C LYS A 142 -7.93 15.74 -2.21
N GLU A 143 -8.12 14.44 -2.27
CA GLU A 143 -9.32 13.86 -2.86
C GLU A 143 -10.32 13.43 -1.78
N ILE A 144 -11.48 14.08 -1.76
CA ILE A 144 -12.53 13.85 -0.77
C ILE A 144 -13.51 12.82 -1.36
N ASN A 145 -13.58 11.64 -0.73
CA ASN A 145 -14.44 10.49 -1.09
C ASN A 145 -13.94 9.56 -2.22
N ASP A 146 -12.66 9.59 -2.54
CA ASP A 146 -12.09 8.75 -3.60
C ASP A 146 -11.44 7.46 -3.06
N PHE A 147 -11.50 6.40 -3.87
CA PHE A 147 -10.70 5.19 -3.68
C PHE A 147 -9.31 5.46 -4.26
N ASN A 148 -8.43 6.08 -3.48
CA ASN A 148 -7.12 6.50 -3.96
C ASN A 148 -6.25 5.30 -4.28
N GLU A 149 -5.83 5.22 -5.53
CA GLU A 149 -5.02 4.13 -6.07
C GLU A 149 -3.86 4.69 -6.87
N ALA A 150 -2.77 3.94 -6.90
CA ALA A 150 -1.65 4.25 -7.76
C ALA A 150 -0.78 3.01 -8.02
N ASN A 151 0.16 3.10 -8.95
CA ASN A 151 0.99 1.98 -9.35
C ASN A 151 2.39 1.92 -8.70
N LEU A 152 2.77 2.92 -7.88
CA LEU A 152 3.94 2.91 -7.00
C LEU A 152 3.49 3.08 -5.54
N LYS A 153 4.08 2.31 -4.63
CA LYS A 153 3.87 2.43 -3.18
C LYS A 153 5.18 2.32 -2.42
N ILE A 154 5.35 3.22 -1.46
CA ILE A 154 6.42 3.17 -0.47
C ILE A 154 5.77 3.31 0.91
N ALA A 155 6.04 2.36 1.81
CA ALA A 155 5.54 2.41 3.17
C ALA A 155 6.56 1.88 4.18
N PHE A 156 6.57 2.49 5.36
CA PHE A 156 7.40 2.16 6.50
C PHE A 156 6.54 2.22 7.76
N ASN A 157 6.70 1.25 8.64
CA ASN A 157 6.02 1.21 9.92
C ASN A 157 7.04 0.94 11.01
N LEU A 158 6.96 1.69 12.10
CA LEU A 158 7.75 1.49 13.30
C LEU A 158 6.80 1.45 14.50
N GLU A 159 6.89 0.40 15.31
CA GLU A 159 6.05 0.20 16.47
C GLU A 159 6.87 -0.26 17.68
N TYR A 160 6.73 0.44 18.79
CA TYR A 160 7.34 0.11 20.08
C TYR A 160 6.28 -0.40 21.05
N ARG A 161 6.33 -1.70 21.36
CA ARG A 161 5.38 -2.41 22.22
C ARG A 161 5.97 -2.61 23.60
N PHE A 162 5.17 -2.38 24.64
CA PHE A 162 5.60 -2.50 26.03
C PHE A 162 4.50 -3.13 26.91
N PRO A 163 4.87 -3.89 27.95
CA PRO A 163 3.90 -4.46 28.88
C PRO A 163 3.22 -3.37 29.73
N VAL A 164 1.93 -3.52 29.99
CA VAL A 164 1.17 -2.66 30.92
C VAL A 164 0.78 -3.46 32.15
N VAL A 165 -0.07 -4.48 32.00
CA VAL A 165 -0.49 -5.37 33.09
C VAL A 165 -1.01 -6.69 32.53
N GLY A 166 -0.51 -7.82 33.03
CA GLY A 166 -0.92 -9.15 32.56
C GLY A 166 -0.79 -9.27 31.03
N SER A 167 -1.89 -9.64 30.37
CA SER A 167 -1.98 -9.75 28.89
C SER A 167 -2.21 -8.42 28.17
N LEU A 168 -2.31 -7.30 28.90
CA LEU A 168 -2.48 -5.96 28.33
C LEU A 168 -1.12 -5.35 28.02
N LYS A 169 -0.93 -4.92 26.77
CA LYS A 169 0.26 -4.23 26.28
C LYS A 169 -0.13 -2.88 25.68
N GLY A 170 0.77 -1.91 25.81
CA GLY A 170 0.72 -0.65 25.09
C GLY A 170 1.59 -0.71 23.85
N ALA A 171 1.36 0.19 22.91
CA ALA A 171 2.40 0.54 21.96
C ALA A 171 2.26 1.97 21.46
N LEU A 172 3.40 2.48 21.00
CA LEU A 172 3.55 3.73 20.27
C LEU A 172 3.97 3.39 18.85
N PHE A 173 3.48 4.15 17.88
CA PHE A 173 3.82 3.90 16.49
C PHE A 173 4.05 5.15 15.65
N ALA A 174 4.81 4.96 14.58
CA ALA A 174 5.02 5.90 13.49
C ALA A 174 4.91 5.14 12.17
N ASP A 175 3.95 5.54 11.33
CA ASP A 175 3.70 4.99 10.00
C ASP A 175 3.97 6.08 8.96
N ALA A 176 4.91 5.82 8.06
CA ALA A 176 5.29 6.73 6.98
C ALA A 176 5.05 6.08 5.64
N GLY A 177 4.34 6.74 4.72
CA GLY A 177 4.16 6.17 3.38
C GLY A 177 3.31 7.02 2.47
N ASN A 178 3.32 6.65 1.19
CA ASN A 178 2.42 7.21 0.18
C ASN A 178 2.37 6.28 -1.05
N ILE A 179 1.47 6.61 -1.98
CA ILE A 179 1.34 6.01 -3.30
C ILE A 179 1.49 7.10 -4.36
N TRP A 180 1.99 6.75 -5.54
CA TRP A 180 2.14 7.66 -6.69
C TRP A 180 1.92 6.90 -7.98
N ASN A 181 1.57 7.64 -9.04
CA ASN A 181 1.58 7.12 -10.40
C ASN A 181 2.97 7.27 -11.02
N VAL A 182 3.44 6.27 -11.76
CA VAL A 182 4.77 6.26 -12.38
C VAL A 182 4.76 5.42 -13.65
N PHE A 183 5.26 5.95 -14.76
CA PHE A 183 5.31 5.23 -16.04
C PHE A 183 3.94 4.68 -16.50
N ASP A 184 2.86 5.41 -16.25
CA ASP A 184 1.50 5.11 -16.71
C ASP A 184 0.88 6.33 -17.41
N SER A 185 -0.42 6.32 -17.66
CA SER A 185 -1.11 7.41 -18.37
C SER A 185 -1.48 8.60 -17.49
N GLU A 186 -1.17 8.61 -16.18
CA GLU A 186 -1.44 9.76 -15.33
C GLU A 186 -0.35 10.82 -15.53
N GLU A 187 -0.76 12.05 -15.79
CA GLU A 187 0.16 13.16 -16.08
C GLU A 187 0.11 14.25 -15.01
N ASP A 188 -0.81 14.18 -14.04
CA ASP A 188 -0.91 15.16 -12.96
C ASP A 188 0.36 15.14 -12.08
N PRO A 189 1.16 16.22 -12.05
CA PRO A 189 2.38 16.29 -11.25
C PRO A 189 2.16 16.11 -9.74
N GLU A 190 0.95 16.35 -9.25
CA GLU A 190 0.61 16.15 -7.83
C GLU A 190 0.41 14.67 -7.46
N LYS A 191 0.15 13.82 -8.46
CA LYS A 191 -0.08 12.37 -8.32
C LYS A 191 1.13 11.54 -8.72
N THR A 192 1.97 12.07 -9.58
CA THR A 192 3.06 11.33 -10.21
C THR A 192 4.37 11.37 -9.41
N PHE A 193 5.16 10.30 -9.54
CA PHE A 193 6.50 10.21 -8.97
C PHE A 193 7.52 10.82 -9.94
N ASN A 194 7.90 12.07 -9.69
CA ASN A 194 8.78 12.89 -10.55
C ASN A 194 10.23 12.92 -10.05
N GLY A 195 10.68 11.85 -9.40
CA GLY A 195 12.03 11.72 -8.83
C GLY A 195 12.08 11.94 -7.31
N PHE A 196 13.25 12.26 -6.79
CA PHE A 196 13.48 12.35 -5.33
C PHE A 196 12.65 13.43 -4.64
N GLU A 197 12.23 14.48 -5.35
CA GLU A 197 11.37 15.53 -4.80
C GLU A 197 9.99 15.00 -4.38
N SER A 198 9.46 13.99 -5.07
CA SER A 198 8.19 13.33 -4.71
C SER A 198 8.25 12.64 -3.34
N LEU A 199 9.45 12.32 -2.82
CA LEU A 199 9.59 11.77 -1.47
C LEU A 199 9.20 12.78 -0.38
N ALA A 200 9.19 14.08 -0.68
CA ALA A 200 8.65 15.10 0.24
C ALA A 200 7.15 14.95 0.48
N ASP A 201 6.45 14.17 -0.37
CA ASP A 201 5.03 13.88 -0.23
C ASP A 201 4.78 12.63 0.64
N ILE A 202 5.79 12.00 1.25
CA ILE A 202 5.57 10.89 2.19
C ILE A 202 4.77 11.39 3.40
N ALA A 203 3.57 10.85 3.61
CA ALA A 203 2.74 11.18 4.77
C ALA A 203 3.29 10.50 6.03
N LEU A 204 3.16 11.16 7.19
CA LEU A 204 3.54 10.60 8.49
C LEU A 204 2.32 10.58 9.41
N GLY A 205 1.97 9.39 9.89
CA GLY A 205 1.02 9.15 10.96
C GLY A 205 1.74 8.70 12.21
N THR A 206 1.43 9.28 13.37
CA THR A 206 1.90 8.74 14.65
C THR A 206 0.72 8.49 15.58
N GLY A 207 0.91 7.63 16.57
CA GLY A 207 -0.16 7.35 17.49
C GLY A 207 0.23 6.36 18.57
N PHE A 208 -0.79 5.92 19.28
CA PHE A 208 -0.67 4.95 20.35
C PHE A 208 -1.80 3.94 20.24
N GLY A 209 -1.67 2.82 20.92
CA GLY A 209 -2.77 1.88 21.02
C GLY A 209 -2.66 0.97 22.22
N ILE A 210 -3.58 0.02 22.25
CA ILE A 210 -3.67 -1.03 23.25
C ILE A 210 -3.74 -2.38 22.53
N ARG A 211 -3.04 -3.38 23.07
CA ARG A 211 -3.08 -4.77 22.61
C ARG A 211 -3.51 -5.64 23.77
N TYR A 212 -4.42 -6.56 23.49
CA TYR A 212 -4.81 -7.61 24.42
C TYR A 212 -4.46 -8.96 23.82
N ASP A 213 -3.52 -9.65 24.45
CA ASP A 213 -3.05 -10.96 24.00
C ASP A 213 -3.95 -12.07 24.53
N PHE A 214 -4.71 -12.71 23.63
CA PHE A 214 -5.33 -14.00 23.90
C PHE A 214 -4.36 -15.13 23.56
N THR A 215 -4.72 -16.36 23.91
CA THR A 215 -3.89 -17.55 23.67
C THR A 215 -3.56 -17.78 22.19
N TYR A 216 -4.49 -17.46 21.28
CA TYR A 216 -4.38 -17.79 19.85
C TYR A 216 -4.34 -16.58 18.91
N PHE A 217 -4.76 -15.42 19.39
CA PHE A 217 -4.78 -14.18 18.62
C PHE A 217 -4.65 -13.00 19.58
N LEU A 218 -4.38 -11.81 19.06
CA LEU A 218 -4.47 -10.58 19.83
C LEU A 218 -5.48 -9.64 19.20
N ILE A 219 -6.14 -8.83 20.04
CA ILE A 219 -6.93 -7.70 19.58
C ILE A 219 -6.09 -6.45 19.75
N ARG A 220 -6.11 -5.57 18.74
CA ARG A 220 -5.50 -4.24 18.82
C ARG A 220 -6.53 -3.15 18.60
N VAL A 221 -6.33 -2.06 19.33
CA VAL A 221 -7.05 -0.80 19.18
C VAL A 221 -6.00 0.29 19.06
N ASP A 222 -5.91 0.92 17.90
CA ASP A 222 -4.93 1.95 17.59
C ASP A 222 -5.63 3.28 17.31
N LEU A 223 -5.11 4.34 17.91
CA LEU A 223 -5.54 5.71 17.66
C LEU A 223 -4.42 6.47 16.94
N GLY A 224 -4.64 6.74 15.65
CA GLY A 224 -3.68 7.41 14.78
C GLY A 224 -3.98 8.89 14.58
N PHE A 225 -2.93 9.70 14.49
CA PHE A 225 -2.99 11.14 14.25
C PHE A 225 -2.13 11.50 13.04
N LYS A 226 -2.64 12.41 12.19
CA LYS A 226 -1.93 12.88 11.00
C LYS A 226 -0.86 13.88 11.41
N THR A 227 0.37 13.40 11.58
CA THR A 227 1.53 14.19 12.01
C THR A 227 2.07 15.07 10.88
N TYR A 228 2.15 14.51 9.68
CA TYR A 228 2.46 15.22 8.44
C TYR A 228 1.50 14.79 7.34
N ASN A 229 0.70 15.73 6.83
CA ASN A 229 -0.25 15.52 5.74
C ASN A 229 0.23 16.24 4.47
N PRO A 230 0.69 15.52 3.43
CA PRO A 230 1.21 16.12 2.20
C PRO A 230 0.13 16.85 1.39
N ALA A 231 -1.14 16.47 1.58
CA ALA A 231 -2.30 17.04 0.88
C ALA A 231 -2.72 18.44 1.37
N GLU A 232 -2.12 18.92 2.46
CA GLU A 232 -2.33 20.28 2.95
C GLU A 232 -1.33 21.26 2.32
N GLU A 233 -1.70 22.54 2.36
CA GLU A 233 -0.80 23.65 2.02
C GLU A 233 0.53 23.51 2.78
N ILE A 234 1.65 23.88 2.16
CA ILE A 234 3.01 23.69 2.70
C ILE A 234 3.14 24.16 4.16
N SER A 235 2.56 25.30 4.52
CA SER A 235 2.60 25.88 5.86
C SER A 235 1.76 25.14 6.90
N LYS A 236 0.86 24.25 6.48
CA LYS A 236 -0.11 23.50 7.30
C LYS A 236 0.11 21.99 7.27
N ARG A 237 1.18 21.49 6.66
CA ARG A 237 1.40 20.04 6.56
C ARG A 237 1.67 19.38 7.91
N TRP A 238 2.34 20.07 8.82
CA TRP A 238 2.71 19.54 10.14
C TRP A 238 1.64 19.85 11.20
N PHE A 239 1.25 18.82 11.94
CA PHE A 239 0.41 18.88 13.14
C PHE A 239 -0.96 19.56 13.01
N ARG A 240 -1.41 19.90 11.79
CA ARG A 240 -2.69 20.59 11.55
C ARG A 240 -3.89 19.82 12.08
N ASP A 241 -3.89 18.51 11.87
CA ASP A 241 -4.95 17.58 12.27
C ASP A 241 -4.55 16.73 13.48
N TYR A 242 -3.55 17.16 14.24
CA TYR A 242 -3.04 16.40 15.40
C TYR A 242 -3.89 16.67 16.64
N ASN A 243 -5.13 16.21 16.62
CA ASN A 243 -6.08 16.34 17.74
C ASN A 243 -7.07 15.16 17.76
N PHE A 244 -7.76 14.97 18.88
CA PHE A 244 -8.68 13.84 19.05
C PHE A 244 -9.88 13.88 18.10
N ALA A 245 -10.37 15.06 17.70
CA ALA A 245 -11.50 15.19 16.78
C ALA A 245 -11.16 14.70 15.35
N ASN A 246 -9.89 14.83 14.95
CA ASN A 246 -9.37 14.37 13.65
C ASN A 246 -8.60 13.05 13.72
N SER A 247 -8.59 12.38 14.89
CA SER A 247 -7.93 11.10 15.07
C SER A 247 -8.70 9.96 14.38
N VAL A 248 -7.97 8.95 13.92
CA VAL A 248 -8.55 7.76 13.28
C VAL A 248 -8.42 6.58 14.22
N LEU A 249 -9.55 5.97 14.55
CA LEU A 249 -9.62 4.75 15.33
C LEU A 249 -9.53 3.54 14.40
N GLN A 250 -8.57 2.66 14.66
CA GLN A 250 -8.37 1.41 13.94
C GLN A 250 -8.51 0.23 14.90
N ILE A 251 -9.27 -0.78 14.50
CA ILE A 251 -9.41 -2.04 15.24
C ILE A 251 -8.91 -3.17 14.35
N GLY A 252 -8.15 -4.10 14.93
CA GLY A 252 -7.59 -5.22 14.20
C GLY A 252 -7.43 -6.47 15.04
N ILE A 253 -7.30 -7.60 14.34
CA ILE A 253 -6.91 -8.90 14.91
C ILE A 253 -5.49 -9.19 14.42
N ASN A 254 -4.64 -9.73 15.31
CA ASN A 254 -3.21 -9.94 15.08
C ASN A 254 -2.41 -8.63 14.92
N TYR A 255 -1.09 -8.77 14.78
CA TYR A 255 -0.21 -7.62 14.55
C TYR A 255 -0.39 -7.03 13.14
N PRO A 256 -0.15 -5.71 12.97
CA PRO A 256 -0.37 -5.02 11.69
C PRO A 256 0.58 -5.45 10.57
N PHE A 257 1.69 -6.07 10.96
CA PHE A 257 2.75 -6.64 10.14
C PHE A 257 3.47 -7.72 10.97
#